data_AF-A0A662QCY2-F1
#
_entry.id   AF-A0A662QCY2-F1
#
_cell.length_a   1.000
_cell.length_b   1.000
_cell.length_c   1.000
_cell.angle_alpha   90.00
_cell.angle_beta   90.00
_cell.angle_gamma   90.00
#
_symmetry.space_group_name_H-M   'P 1'
#
loop_
_entity.id
_entity.type
_entity.pdbx_description
1 polymer ?
#
loop_
_entity_poly.entity_id
_entity_poly.type
_entity_poly.pdbx_seq_one_letter_code
_entity_poly.pdbx_strand_id
1 'polypeptide(L)'
;MEVERRSEGETVEEMIEKGKERRSRIVQELFKLYDRVRELEKELDEELTELLKRLDEDDFIVHVSTTLEGDLEYLTKKGKIIFVAKDGSVAVQARNGTYIVGQRAVLL
;
A
#
# COMPACT_ATOMS: atom_id res chain seq x y z
N MET A 1 59.49 10.57 22.01
CA MET A 1 58.56 9.44 21.88
C MET A 1 57.19 10.03 21.61
N GLU A 2 56.87 10.26 20.35
CA GLU A 2 55.53 10.65 19.91
C GLU A 2 54.64 9.42 20.01
N VAL A 3 53.63 9.49 20.85
CA VAL A 3 52.51 8.55 20.86
C VAL A 3 51.61 8.98 19.69
N GLU A 4 51.85 8.41 18.50
CA GLU A 4 50.90 8.45 17.40
C GLU A 4 49.56 7.87 17.90
N ARG A 5 48.64 8.73 18.34
CA ARG A 5 47.23 8.38 18.42
C ARG A 5 46.71 8.33 16.98
N ARG A 6 46.93 7.19 16.33
CA ARG A 6 46.10 6.83 15.17
C ARG A 6 44.70 6.61 15.72
N SER A 7 43.80 7.55 15.44
CA SER A 7 42.37 7.25 15.45
C SER A 7 42.16 6.22 14.33
N GLU A 8 42.24 4.94 14.67
CA GLU A 8 41.82 3.86 13.78
C GLU A 8 40.36 4.13 13.41
N GLY A 9 40.13 4.45 12.13
CA GLY A 9 38.79 4.65 11.61
C GLY A 9 38.00 3.36 11.79
N GLU A 10 36.81 3.49 12.36
CA GLU A 10 35.88 2.38 12.54
C GLU A 10 35.67 1.62 11.22
N THR A 11 35.82 0.30 11.26
CA THR A 11 35.63 -0.55 10.07
C THR A 11 34.16 -0.66 9.70
N VAL A 12 33.88 -1.03 8.45
CA VAL A 12 32.49 -1.23 7.98
C VAL A 12 31.80 -2.33 8.80
N GLU A 13 32.49 -3.42 9.15
CA GLU A 13 31.94 -4.45 10.04
C GLU A 13 31.54 -3.90 11.42
N GLU A 14 32.37 -3.05 12.03
CA GLU A 14 32.07 -2.46 13.33
C GLU A 14 30.87 -1.50 13.27
N MET A 15 30.79 -0.67 12.22
CA MET A 15 29.62 0.20 11.99
C MET A 15 28.34 -0.63 11.80
N ILE A 16 28.43 -1.76 11.08
CA ILE A 16 27.31 -2.69 10.91
C ILE A 16 26.90 -3.26 12.26
N GLU A 17 27.82 -3.82 13.04
CA GLU A 17 27.45 -4.48 14.31
C GLU A 17 26.89 -3.48 15.32
N LYS A 18 27.49 -2.28 15.47
CA LYS A 18 26.95 -1.24 16.36
C LYS A 18 25.57 -0.74 15.95
N GLY A 19 25.29 -0.70 14.64
CA GLY A 19 23.97 -0.30 14.13
C GLY A 19 22.89 -1.38 14.18
N LYS A 20 23.24 -2.62 14.52
CA LYS A 20 22.36 -3.79 14.42
C LYS A 20 21.12 -3.68 15.30
N GLU A 21 21.28 -3.25 16.55
CA GLU A 21 20.14 -3.08 17.47
C GLU A 21 19.14 -2.03 16.98
N ARG A 22 19.64 -0.91 16.45
CA ARG A 22 18.79 0.14 15.87
C ARG A 22 18.02 -0.40 14.67
N ARG A 23 18.70 -1.09 13.75
CA ARG A 23 18.04 -1.70 12.58
C ARG A 23 17.04 -2.78 12.97
N SER A 24 17.34 -3.58 14.00
CA SER A 24 16.40 -4.58 14.53
C SER A 24 15.10 -3.94 15.03
N ARG A 25 15.17 -2.83 15.77
CA ARG A 25 13.98 -2.09 16.22
C ARG A 25 13.15 -1.57 15.06
N ILE A 26 13.82 -0.95 14.07
CA ILE A 26 13.16 -0.44 12.86
C ILE A 26 12.46 -1.56 12.10
N VAL A 27 13.13 -2.70 11.90
CA VAL A 27 12.54 -3.85 11.19
C VAL A 27 11.31 -4.36 11.95
N GLN A 28 11.38 -4.51 13.27
CA GLN A 28 10.23 -4.95 14.06
C GLN A 28 9.04 -3.99 13.96
N GLU A 29 9.27 -2.68 13.98
CA GLU A 29 8.22 -1.68 13.78
C GLU A 29 7.62 -1.73 12.37
N LEU A 30 8.46 -1.90 11.34
CA LEU A 30 8.01 -2.05 9.96
C LEU A 30 7.10 -3.27 9.80
N PHE A 31 7.47 -4.42 10.38
CA PHE A 31 6.64 -5.62 10.29
C PHE A 31 5.27 -5.45 10.96
N LYS A 32 5.19 -4.75 12.11
CA LYS A 32 3.90 -4.42 12.73
C LYS A 32 3.04 -3.55 11.83
N LEU A 33 3.63 -2.57 11.14
CA LEU A 33 2.91 -1.73 10.18
C LEU A 33 2.44 -2.54 8.98
N TYR A 34 3.26 -3.47 8.46
CA TYR A 34 2.84 -4.35 7.37
C TYR A 34 1.71 -5.29 7.76
N ASP A 35 1.74 -5.85 8.97
CA ASP A 35 0.63 -6.65 9.48
C ASP A 35 -0.66 -5.81 9.56
N ARG A 36 -0.55 -4.56 10.05
CA ARG A 36 -1.69 -3.65 10.11
C ARG A 36 -2.22 -3.27 8.73
N VAL A 37 -1.34 -3.03 7.75
CA VAL A 37 -1.73 -2.75 6.37
C VAL A 37 -2.50 -3.94 5.79
N ARG A 38 -2.01 -5.17 5.98
CA ARG A 38 -2.69 -6.38 5.50
C ARG A 38 -4.08 -6.57 6.09
N GLU A 39 -4.25 -6.29 7.38
CA GLU A 39 -5.58 -6.33 8.02
C GLU A 39 -6.54 -5.32 7.38
N LEU A 40 -6.09 -4.09 7.19
CA LEU A 40 -6.90 -3.02 6.60
C LEU A 40 -7.22 -3.28 5.12
N GLU A 41 -6.24 -3.76 4.35
CA GLU A 41 -6.43 -4.17 2.96
C GLU A 41 -7.48 -5.29 2.86
N LYS A 42 -7.42 -6.27 3.77
CA LYS A 42 -8.41 -7.35 3.82
C LYS A 42 -9.82 -6.84 4.16
N GLU A 43 -9.95 -5.99 5.17
CA GLU A 43 -11.24 -5.38 5.53
C GLU A 43 -11.84 -4.62 4.34
N LEU A 44 -11.02 -3.85 3.63
CA LEU A 44 -11.43 -3.10 2.46
C LEU A 44 -11.78 -4.01 1.27
N ASP A 45 -10.98 -5.04 0.99
CA ASP A 45 -11.23 -6.04 -0.05
C ASP A 45 -12.57 -6.76 0.16
N GLU A 46 -12.90 -7.12 1.40
CA GLU A 46 -14.17 -7.74 1.77
C GLU A 46 -15.34 -6.78 1.50
N GLU A 47 -15.24 -5.51 1.92
CA GLU A 47 -16.26 -4.50 1.67
C GLU A 47 -16.49 -4.28 0.17
N LEU A 48 -15.42 -4.11 -0.61
CA LEU A 48 -15.52 -3.87 -2.05
C LEU A 48 -16.03 -5.10 -2.82
N THR A 49 -15.68 -6.31 -2.36
CA THR A 49 -16.20 -7.55 -2.93
C THR A 49 -17.72 -7.65 -2.74
N GLU A 50 -18.23 -7.32 -1.55
CA GLU A 50 -19.68 -7.30 -1.30
C GLU A 50 -20.39 -6.20 -2.10
N LEU A 51 -19.75 -5.04 -2.28
CA LEU A 51 -20.25 -3.99 -3.16
C LEU A 51 -20.33 -4.47 -4.62
N LEU A 52 -19.28 -5.13 -5.10
CA LEU A 52 -19.22 -5.66 -6.47
C LEU A 52 -20.29 -6.73 -6.70
N LYS A 53 -20.50 -7.66 -5.77
CA LYS A 53 -21.54 -8.70 -5.87
C LYS A 53 -22.94 -8.11 -6.06
N ARG A 54 -23.24 -6.96 -5.44
CA ARG A 54 -24.53 -6.27 -5.61
C ARG A 54 -24.69 -5.63 -6.99
N LEU A 55 -23.58 -5.28 -7.64
CA LEU A 55 -23.57 -4.70 -8.98
C LEU A 55 -23.54 -5.79 -10.07
N ASP A 56 -22.76 -6.85 -9.84
CA ASP A 56 -22.51 -7.95 -10.76
C ASP A 56 -22.01 -9.18 -9.97
N GLU A 57 -22.93 -10.08 -9.62
CA GLU A 57 -22.67 -11.24 -8.76
C GLU A 57 -21.55 -12.17 -9.27
N ASP A 58 -21.39 -12.26 -10.60
CA ASP A 58 -20.40 -13.12 -11.25
C ASP A 58 -19.04 -12.41 -11.48
N ASP A 59 -18.88 -11.17 -11.03
CA ASP A 59 -17.62 -10.43 -11.15
C ASP A 59 -16.81 -10.48 -9.84
N PHE A 60 -15.50 -10.36 -9.96
CA PHE A 60 -14.59 -10.40 -8.81
C PHE A 60 -13.33 -9.59 -9.07
N ILE A 61 -12.70 -9.12 -8.01
CA ILE A 61 -11.46 -8.35 -8.05
C ILE A 61 -10.30 -9.29 -8.43
N VAL A 62 -9.44 -8.86 -9.37
CA VAL A 62 -8.27 -9.62 -9.82
C VAL A 62 -6.95 -8.91 -9.58
N HIS A 63 -6.98 -7.60 -9.33
CA HIS A 63 -5.77 -6.81 -9.08
C HIS A 63 -6.11 -5.55 -8.29
N VAL A 64 -5.18 -5.15 -7.43
CA VAL A 64 -5.20 -3.88 -6.69
C VAL A 64 -3.91 -3.10 -6.96
N SER A 65 -4.04 -1.79 -7.16
CA SER A 65 -2.93 -0.86 -7.34
C SER A 65 -3.22 0.49 -6.70
N THR A 66 -2.20 1.31 -6.51
CA THR A 66 -2.34 2.71 -6.08
C THR A 66 -2.18 3.65 -7.27
N THR A 67 -3.02 4.68 -7.35
CA THR A 67 -2.89 5.75 -8.34
C THR A 67 -1.75 6.71 -7.99
N LEU A 68 -1.40 7.60 -8.91
CA LEU A 68 -0.44 8.68 -8.65
C LEU A 68 -0.95 9.67 -7.59
N GLU A 69 -2.27 9.86 -7.52
CA GLU A 69 -2.94 10.70 -6.54
C GLU A 69 -3.02 10.02 -5.14
N GLY A 70 -2.69 8.73 -5.10
CA GLY A 70 -2.73 7.89 -3.90
C GLY A 70 -4.11 7.37 -3.56
N ASP A 71 -4.99 7.25 -4.55
CA ASP A 71 -6.23 6.47 -4.45
C ASP A 71 -5.92 4.98 -4.64
N LEU A 72 -6.81 4.10 -4.21
CA LEU A 72 -6.74 2.67 -4.53
C LEU A 72 -7.59 2.38 -5.77
N GLU A 73 -7.05 1.57 -6.67
CA GLU A 73 -7.69 1.08 -7.88
C GLU A 73 -7.78 -0.44 -7.85
N TYR A 74 -8.99 -0.95 -8.03
CA TYR A 74 -9.27 -2.39 -8.09
C TYR A 74 -9.81 -2.76 -9.47
N LEU A 75 -9.07 -3.59 -10.19
CA LEU A 75 -9.48 -4.11 -11.48
C LEU A 75 -10.29 -5.40 -11.27
N THR A 76 -11.46 -5.48 -11.88
CA THR A 76 -12.31 -6.68 -11.84
C THR A 76 -12.07 -7.59 -13.04
N LYS A 77 -12.49 -8.85 -12.92
CA LYS A 77 -12.38 -9.85 -13.99
C LYS A 77 -13.08 -9.43 -15.27
N LYS A 78 -14.25 -8.79 -15.17
CA LYS A 78 -15.01 -8.29 -16.34
C LYS A 78 -14.51 -6.92 -16.83
N GLY A 79 -13.43 -6.39 -16.24
CA GLY A 79 -12.76 -5.17 -16.68
C GLY A 79 -13.41 -3.88 -16.17
N LYS A 80 -14.14 -3.94 -15.05
CA LYS A 80 -14.53 -2.73 -14.31
C LYS A 80 -13.35 -2.26 -13.47
N ILE A 81 -13.35 -0.97 -13.12
CA ILE A 81 -12.39 -0.40 -12.17
C ILE A 81 -13.18 0.20 -11.01
N ILE A 82 -12.80 -0.18 -9.79
CA ILE A 82 -13.32 0.43 -8.57
C ILE A 82 -12.22 1.35 -8.02
N PHE A 83 -12.55 2.62 -7.82
CA PHE A 83 -11.68 3.62 -7.22
C PHE A 83 -12.11 3.85 -5.78
N VAL A 84 -11.16 3.88 -4.86
CA VAL A 84 -11.36 4.28 -3.47
C VAL A 84 -10.45 5.45 -3.16
N ALA A 85 -11.06 6.61 -2.95
CA ALA A 85 -10.35 7.83 -2.57
C ALA A 85 -9.94 7.80 -1.10
N LYS A 86 -8.98 8.65 -0.71
CA LYS A 86 -8.48 8.74 0.67
C LYS A 86 -9.52 9.12 1.71
N ASP A 87 -10.61 9.76 1.29
CA ASP A 87 -11.75 10.10 2.15
C ASP A 87 -12.78 8.96 2.28
N GLY A 88 -12.53 7.81 1.63
CA GLY A 88 -13.42 6.66 1.59
C GLY A 88 -14.46 6.70 0.47
N SER A 89 -14.49 7.74 -0.37
CA SER A 89 -15.40 7.80 -1.51
C SER A 89 -15.11 6.69 -2.52
N VAL A 90 -16.17 6.01 -2.97
CA VAL A 90 -16.07 4.92 -3.96
C VAL A 90 -16.67 5.35 -5.29
N ALA A 91 -15.94 5.08 -6.38
CA ALA A 91 -16.46 5.19 -7.74
C ALA A 91 -16.26 3.88 -8.50
N VAL A 92 -17.22 3.49 -9.33
CA VAL A 92 -17.12 2.28 -10.16
C VAL A 92 -17.27 2.68 -11.61
N GLN A 93 -16.27 2.32 -12.42
CA GLN A 93 -16.23 2.58 -13.84
C GLN A 93 -16.35 1.27 -14.62
N ALA A 94 -17.26 1.24 -15.59
CA ALA A 94 -17.37 0.15 -16.55
C ALA A 94 -16.15 0.10 -17.48
N ARG A 95 -15.97 -1.03 -18.16
CA ARG A 95 -14.88 -1.23 -19.13
C ARG A 95 -14.83 -0.18 -20.24
N ASN A 96 -15.97 0.41 -20.59
CA ASN A 96 -16.07 1.46 -21.62
C ASN A 96 -15.78 2.88 -21.09
N GLY A 97 -15.40 3.02 -19.82
CA GLY A 97 -15.12 4.32 -19.18
C GLY A 97 -16.34 5.02 -18.57
N THR A 98 -17.54 4.47 -18.71
CA THR A 98 -18.75 5.03 -18.10
C THR A 98 -18.77 4.77 -16.59
N TYR A 99 -19.01 5.80 -15.78
CA TYR A 99 -19.22 5.64 -14.34
C TYR A 99 -20.60 5.02 -14.08
N ILE A 100 -20.61 3.91 -13.34
CA ILE A 100 -21.81 3.19 -12.88
C ILE A 100 -22.21 3.73 -11.49
N VAL A 101 -21.22 4.00 -10.65
CA VAL A 101 -21.39 4.53 -9.28
C VAL A 101 -20.43 5.69 -9.09
N GLY A 102 -20.95 6.78 -8.52
CA GLY A 102 -20.15 7.97 -8.21
C GLY A 102 -19.52 8.61 -9.45
N GLN A 103 -18.48 9.39 -9.21
CA GLN A 103 -17.62 9.99 -10.22
C GLN A 103 -16.27 10.29 -9.57
N ARG A 104 -15.16 10.15 -10.31
CA ARG A 104 -13.84 10.54 -9.81
C ARG A 104 -13.72 12.07 -9.90
N ALA A 105 -13.62 12.74 -8.76
CA ALA A 105 -13.22 14.14 -8.75
C ALA A 105 -11.71 14.21 -9.01
N VAL A 106 -11.31 14.76 -10.16
CA VAL A 106 -9.91 15.14 -10.37
C VAL A 106 -9.68 16.38 -9.51
N LEU A 107 -9.07 16.22 -8.34
CA LEU A 107 -8.53 17.36 -7.60
C LEU A 107 -7.33 17.88 -8.41
N LEU A 108 -7.58 18.95 -9.18
CA LEU A 108 -6.56 19.74 -9.89
C LEU A 108 -5.67 20.50 -8.90
#